data_AF-A0A565BR81-F1
#
_entry.id   AF-A0A565BR81-F1
#
_cell.length_a   1.000
_cell.length_b   1.000
_cell.length_c   1.000
_cell.angle_alpha   90.00
_cell.angle_beta   90.00
_cell.angle_gamma   90.00
#
_symmetry.space_group_name_H-M   'P 1'
#
loop_
_entity.id
_entity.type
_entity.pdbx_description
1 polymer ?
#
loop_
_entity_poly.entity_id
_entity_poly.type
_entity_poly.pdbx_seq_one_letter_code
_entity_poly.pdbx_strand_id
1 'polypeptide(L)' 'MPVNLIKGDQFDPDFKEINPMGTVPALVDGDVVISDSFAIIMYLDDNYPEPPLLPHQQQ' A
#
# COMPACT_ATOMS: atom_id res chain seq x y z
N MET A 1 -2.10 -10.90 -3.55
CA MET A 1 -2.23 -11.19 -4.99
C MET A 1 -1.00 -10.66 -5.71
N PRO A 2 -0.28 -11.46 -6.53
CA PRO A 2 0.80 -10.95 -7.35
C PRO A 2 0.24 -10.14 -8.54
N VAL A 3 0.89 -9.03 -8.89
CA VAL A 3 0.54 -8.17 -10.03
C VAL A 3 1.74 -8.05 -10.96
N ASN A 4 1.64 -8.55 -12.19
CA ASN A 4 2.72 -8.49 -13.16
C ASN A 4 2.68 -7.20 -13.99
N LEU A 5 3.61 -6.29 -13.71
CA LEU A 5 3.70 -4.99 -14.38
C LEU A 5 4.05 -5.07 -15.87
N ILE A 6 4.78 -6.11 -16.29
CA ILE A 6 5.17 -6.31 -17.70
C ILE A 6 3.96 -6.76 -18.53
N LYS A 7 3.06 -7.55 -17.92
CA LYS A 7 1.81 -7.97 -18.54
C LYS A 7 0.70 -6.92 -18.43
N GLY A 8 0.87 -5.93 -17.56
CA GLY A 8 -0.11 -4.86 -17.36
C GLY A 8 -1.24 -5.24 -16.39
N ASP A 9 -1.04 -6.24 -15.53
CA ASP A 9 -2.07 -6.76 -14.61
C ASP A 9 -2.60 -5.66 -13.65
N GLN A 10 -1.86 -4.58 -13.42
CA GLN A 10 -2.32 -3.43 -12.61
C GLN A 10 -3.46 -2.64 -13.27
N PHE A 11 -3.77 -2.91 -14.54
CA PHE A 11 -4.91 -2.33 -15.24
C PHE A 11 -6.10 -3.28 -15.29
N ASP A 12 -5.96 -4.49 -14.76
CA ASP A 12 -7.05 -5.45 -14.66
C ASP A 12 -8.20 -4.87 -13.81
N PRO A 13 -9.47 -5.02 -14.23
CA PRO A 13 -10.62 -4.54 -13.48
C PRO A 13 -10.59 -4.97 -12.00
N ASP A 14 -10.19 -6.20 -11.70
CA ASP A 14 -10.19 -6.74 -10.33
C ASP A 14 -9.17 -5.99 -9.45
N PHE A 15 -8.00 -5.63 -10.00
CA PHE A 15 -7.04 -4.80 -9.28
C PHE A 15 -7.52 -3.35 -9.15
N LYS A 16 -8.19 -2.82 -10.17
CA LYS A 16 -8.69 -1.45 -10.18
C LYS A 16 -9.87 -1.21 -9.23
N GLU A 17 -10.58 -2.25 -8.81
CA GLU A 17 -11.53 -2.16 -7.69
C GLU A 17 -10.82 -1.83 -6.37
N ILE A 18 -9.58 -2.30 -6.19
CA ILE A 18 -8.76 -2.00 -5.01
C ILE A 18 -8.06 -0.65 -5.17
N ASN A 19 -7.36 -0.44 -6.29
CA ASN A 19 -6.67 0.80 -6.61
C ASN A 19 -7.12 1.35 -7.97
N PRO A 20 -8.08 2.29 -8.01
CA PRO A 20 -8.56 2.89 -9.25
C PRO A 20 -7.47 3.55 -10.10
N MET A 21 -6.35 3.97 -9.51
CA MET A 21 -5.22 4.56 -10.22
C MET A 21 -4.41 3.52 -11.02
N GLY A 22 -4.56 2.23 -10.73
CA GLY A 22 -3.83 1.16 -11.41
C GLY A 22 -2.32 1.24 -11.19
N THR A 23 -1.90 1.73 -10.01
CA THR A 23 -0.50 1.80 -9.60
C THR A 23 -0.20 0.74 -8.54
N VAL A 24 1.08 0.40 -8.36
CA VAL A 24 1.53 -0.46 -7.26
C VAL A 24 2.58 0.31 -6.44
N PRO A 25 2.69 0.05 -5.12
CA PRO A 25 1.91 -0.91 -4.32
C PRO A 25 0.51 -0.41 -3.91
N ALA A 26 -0.35 -1.33 -3.49
CA ALA A 26 -1.58 -1.07 -2.73
C ALA A 26 -1.64 -2.02 -1.53
N LEU A 27 -2.02 -1.51 -0.36
CA LEU A 27 -2.22 -2.26 0.88
C LEU A 27 -3.72 -2.41 1.14
N VAL A 28 -4.13 -3.62 1.50
CA VAL A 28 -5.46 -3.93 2.04
C VAL A 28 -5.25 -4.49 3.44
N ASP A 29 -5.77 -3.80 4.46
CA ASP A 29 -5.74 -4.22 5.85
C ASP A 29 -7.15 -4.13 6.45
N GLY A 30 -7.85 -5.27 6.51
CA GLY A 30 -9.28 -5.33 6.81
C GLY A 30 -10.09 -4.50 5.80
N ASP A 31 -10.81 -3.49 6.32
CA ASP A 31 -11.62 -2.56 5.51
C ASP A 31 -10.81 -1.35 5.00
N VAL A 32 -9.53 -1.23 5.36
CA VAL A 32 -8.65 -0.12 4.96
C VAL A 32 -7.93 -0.46 3.68
N VAL A 33 -8.00 0.45 2.69
CA VAL A 33 -7.29 0.33 1.42
C VAL A 33 -6.44 1.59 1.18
N ILE A 34 -5.14 1.40 0.93
CA ILE A 34 -4.17 2.48 0.74
C ILE A 34 -3.34 2.21 -0.51
N SER A 35 -3.23 3.18 -1.41
CA SER A 35 -2.65 3.00 -2.76
C SER A 35 -1.41 3.86 -3.06
N ASP A 36 -0.84 4.50 -2.03
CA ASP A 36 0.39 5.29 -2.12
C ASP A 36 1.46 4.70 -1.21
N SER A 37 2.68 4.54 -1.72
CA SER A 37 3.74 3.83 -0.98
C SER A 37 4.17 4.55 0.29
N PHE A 38 4.18 5.88 0.30
CA PHE A 38 4.53 6.65 1.49
C PHE A 38 3.40 6.61 2.52
N ALA A 39 2.14 6.72 2.07
CA ALA A 39 0.98 6.56 2.94
C ALA A 39 0.91 5.15 3.56
N ILE A 40 1.29 4.11 2.81
CA ILE A 40 1.40 2.74 3.32
C ILE A 40 2.46 2.66 4.42
N ILE A 41 3.65 3.24 4.21
CA ILE A 41 4.72 3.25 5.22
C ILE A 41 4.24 3.95 6.50
N MET A 42 3.62 5.13 6.38
CA MET A 42 3.08 5.86 7.53
C MET A 42 2.01 5.04 8.27
N TYR A 43 1.07 4.45 7.53
CA TYR A 43 0.02 3.61 8.13
C TYR A 43 0.60 2.43 8.89
N LEU A 44 1.60 1.75 8.33
CA LEU A 44 2.25 0.63 8.98
C LEU A 44 3.02 1.07 10.22
N ASP A 45 3.72 2.20 10.18
CA ASP A 45 4.44 2.75 11.34
C ASP A 45 3.47 3.11 12.48
N ASP A 46 2.30 3.67 12.17
CA ASP A 46 1.28 4.04 13.16
C ASP A 46 0.54 2.83 13.75
N ASN A 47 0.19 1.82 12.94
CA ASN A 47 -0.66 0.69 13.36
C ASN A 47 0.15 -0.54 13.81
N TYR A 48 1.39 -0.67 13.34
CA TYR A 48 2.32 -1.76 13.66
C TYR A 48 3.70 -1.19 14.05
N PRO A 49 3.79 -0.48 15.19
CA PRO A 49 4.95 0.36 15.51
C PRO A 49 6.25 -0.40 15.83
N GLU A 50 6.24 -1.73 15.86
CA GLU A 50 7.43 -2.54 16.16
C GLU A 50 7.74 -3.55 15.05
N PRO A 51 8.94 -3.50 14.43
CA PRO A 51 9.98 -2.48 14.62
C PRO A 51 9.60 -1.13 13.99
N PRO A 52 10.11 -0.01 14.50
CA PRO A 52 9.81 1.31 13.93
C PRO A 52 10.34 1.41 12.50
N LEU A 53 9.51 1.87 11.57
CA LEU A 53 9.85 2.06 10.16
C LEU A 53 10.42 3.45 9.91
N LEU A 54 9.96 4.44 10.67
CA LEU A 54 10.44 5.82 10.59
C LEU A 54 11.21 6.21 11.86
N PRO A 55 12.16 7.15 11.76
CA PRO A 55 12.78 7.71 12.95
C PRO A 55 11.70 8.41 13.78
N HIS A 56 11.54 7.99 15.04
CA HIS A 56 10.74 8.77 15.98
C HIS A 56 11.41 10.13 16.13
N GLN A 57 10.64 11.20 15.97
CA GLN A 57 11.14 12.54 16.24
C GLN A 57 11.58 12.56 17.72
N GLN A 58 12.90 12.59 17.97
CA GLN A 58 13.40 12.90 19.29
C GLN A 58 12.99 14.35 19.57
N GLN A 59 12.02 14.53 20.46
CA GLN A 59 11.76 15.82 21.07
C GLN A 59 12.89 16.16 22.05
#